data_AF-A0A2E8PS75-F1
#
_entry.id   AF-A0A2E8PS75-F1
#
_cell.length_a   1.000
_cell.length_b   1.000
_cell.length_c   1.000
_cell.angle_alpha   90.00
_cell.angle_beta   90.00
_cell.angle_gamma   90.00
#
_symmetry.space_group_name_H-M   'P 1'
#
loop_
_entity.id
_entity.type
_entity.pdbx_description
1 polymer ?
#
loop_
_entity_poly.entity_id
_entity_poly.type
_entity_poly.pdbx_seq_one_letter_code
_entity_poly.pdbx_strand_id
1 'polypeptide(L)'
;MAAIRITRAHLKSAVEEENWDLLDRLLEIDRKHIDDASYFTDTWGEWWGLLMECILREYETGVRVLLKHGADRAVGTWGDCIPQTPLEAAKDNIAIAALLQEKGPPEYWRSSDPMIPELTVHDEKVNRQGEISEQTGMIFQVDDVE
;
A
#
# COMPACT_ATOMS: atom_id res chain seq x y z
N MET A 1 -13.47 12.54 21.10
CA MET A 1 -12.44 12.61 20.04
C MET A 1 -12.94 11.72 18.91
N ALA A 2 -13.19 12.28 17.72
CA ALA A 2 -13.51 11.44 16.57
C ALA A 2 -12.31 10.54 16.30
N ALA A 3 -12.53 9.23 16.15
CA ALA A 3 -11.46 8.32 15.76
C ALA A 3 -10.96 8.78 14.38
N ILE A 4 -9.68 9.12 14.28
CA ILE A 4 -9.06 9.41 12.99
C ILE A 4 -9.10 8.09 12.21
N ARG A 5 -9.94 8.03 11.19
CA ARG A 5 -10.10 6.84 10.35
C ARG A 5 -9.11 6.96 9.19
N ILE A 6 -8.06 6.15 9.23
CA ILE A 6 -7.15 6.02 8.09
C ILE A 6 -7.89 5.26 7.01
N THR A 7 -7.75 5.73 5.78
CA THR A 7 -8.40 5.13 4.63
C THR A 7 -7.38 4.65 3.62
N ARG A 8 -7.83 3.86 2.65
CA ARG A 8 -6.99 3.32 1.59
C ARG A 8 -6.26 4.41 0.81
N ALA A 9 -6.97 5.50 0.54
CA ALA A 9 -6.42 6.65 -0.16
C ALA A 9 -5.23 7.28 0.57
N HIS A 10 -5.31 7.47 1.89
CA HIS A 10 -4.19 8.03 2.66
C HIS A 10 -2.90 7.22 2.49
N LEU A 11 -3.01 5.88 2.57
CA LEU A 11 -1.86 4.99 2.39
C LEU A 11 -1.35 5.00 0.95
N LYS A 12 -2.27 5.02 -0.04
CA LYS A 12 -1.93 5.10 -1.46
C LYS A 12 -1.16 6.38 -1.77
N SER A 13 -1.70 7.54 -1.41
CA SER A 13 -1.07 8.84 -1.66
C SER A 13 0.28 8.96 -0.97
N ALA A 14 0.44 8.42 0.26
CA ALA A 14 1.74 8.42 0.93
C ALA A 14 2.82 7.63 0.15
N VAL A 15 2.45 6.56 -0.56
CA VAL A 15 3.37 5.81 -1.42
C VAL A 15 3.63 6.55 -2.74
N GLU A 16 2.60 7.12 -3.37
CA GLU A 16 2.74 7.86 -4.63
C GLU A 16 3.58 9.13 -4.47
N GLU A 17 3.49 9.79 -3.32
CA GLU A 17 4.29 10.97 -2.97
C GLU A 17 5.66 10.63 -2.36
N GLU A 18 5.99 9.34 -2.22
CA GLU A 18 7.21 8.85 -1.56
C GLU A 18 7.38 9.38 -0.12
N ASN A 19 6.26 9.65 0.56
CA ASN A 19 6.22 10.20 1.91
C ASN A 19 6.20 9.08 2.96
N TRP A 20 7.37 8.50 3.20
CA TRP A 20 7.56 7.35 4.09
C TRP A 20 7.30 7.66 5.57
N ASP A 21 7.59 8.89 6.00
CA ASP A 21 7.28 9.34 7.36
C ASP A 21 5.76 9.38 7.59
N LEU A 22 5.01 9.83 6.57
CA LEU A 22 3.55 9.84 6.61
C LEU A 22 3.01 8.42 6.58
N LEU A 23 3.51 7.57 5.69
CA LEU A 23 3.12 6.17 5.62
C LEU A 23 3.30 5.45 6.96
N ASP A 24 4.46 5.65 7.61
CA ASP A 24 4.76 5.08 8.92
C ASP A 24 3.79 5.58 9.99
N ARG A 25 3.48 6.88 10.00
CA ARG A 25 2.50 7.47 10.94
C ARG A 25 1.09 6.93 10.72
N LEU A 26 0.65 6.81 9.47
CA LEU A 26 -0.68 6.30 9.13
C LEU A 26 -0.83 4.84 9.60
N LEU A 27 0.18 4.00 9.35
CA LEU A 27 0.17 2.59 9.74
C LEU A 27 0.29 2.35 11.25
N GLU A 28 0.94 3.25 12.00
CA GLU A 28 0.92 3.23 13.47
C GLU A 28 -0.48 3.46 14.05
N ILE A 29 -1.31 4.25 13.36
CA ILE A 29 -2.67 4.58 13.79
C ILE A 29 -3.62 3.44 13.40
N ASP A 30 -3.60 3.05 12.13
CA ASP A 30 -4.43 1.98 11.61
C ASP A 30 -3.77 1.30 10.41
N ARG A 31 -3.54 -0.01 10.55
CA ARG A 31 -2.93 -0.88 9.55
C ARG A 31 -3.93 -1.75 8.80
N LYS A 32 -5.24 -1.54 9.00
CA LYS A 32 -6.31 -2.39 8.43
C LYS A 32 -6.17 -2.59 6.92
N HIS A 33 -5.69 -1.57 6.22
CA HIS A 33 -5.63 -1.53 4.76
C HIS A 33 -4.23 -1.83 4.20
N ILE A 34 -3.27 -2.34 4.98
CA ILE A 34 -1.88 -2.54 4.51
C ILE A 34 -1.74 -3.57 3.38
N ASP A 35 -2.50 -4.67 3.44
CA ASP A 35 -2.51 -5.75 2.44
C ASP A 35 -3.84 -5.80 1.68
N ASP A 36 -4.50 -4.66 1.50
CA ASP A 36 -5.86 -4.61 0.95
C ASP A 36 -5.90 -4.94 -0.54
N ALA A 37 -6.61 -6.01 -0.89
CA ALA A 37 -6.77 -6.43 -2.28
C ALA A 37 -7.54 -5.42 -3.14
N SER A 38 -8.31 -4.50 -2.55
CA SER A 38 -9.06 -3.53 -3.35
C SER A 38 -8.19 -2.50 -4.07
N TYR A 39 -6.89 -2.43 -3.75
CA TYR A 39 -5.95 -1.57 -4.48
C TYR A 39 -5.78 -1.97 -5.94
N PHE A 40 -6.13 -3.21 -6.31
CA PHE A 40 -5.91 -3.73 -7.65
C PHE A 40 -6.81 -3.04 -8.68
N THR A 41 -6.24 -2.67 -9.82
CA THR A 41 -7.00 -2.18 -10.98
C THR A 41 -6.55 -2.97 -12.20
N ASP A 42 -7.45 -3.77 -12.78
CA ASP A 42 -7.13 -4.85 -13.71
C ASP A 42 -6.94 -4.43 -15.19
N THR A 43 -7.02 -3.14 -15.50
CA THR A 43 -7.10 -2.72 -16.91
C THR A 43 -6.56 -1.30 -17.14
N TRP A 44 -5.24 -1.08 -16.94
CA TRP A 44 -4.50 0.16 -17.32
C TRP A 44 -4.45 1.30 -16.29
N GLY A 45 -4.62 0.99 -14.99
CA GLY A 45 -4.43 1.89 -13.84
C GLY A 45 -3.42 1.40 -12.80
N GLU A 46 -2.45 0.59 -13.26
CA GLU A 46 -1.34 -0.08 -12.57
C GLU A 46 -1.14 0.26 -11.09
N TRP A 47 -1.93 -0.37 -10.22
CA TRP A 47 -1.63 -0.44 -8.80
C TRP A 47 -1.75 -1.88 -8.31
N TRP A 48 -0.61 -2.46 -7.93
CA TRP A 48 -0.47 -3.85 -7.51
C TRP A 48 -0.56 -4.00 -5.99
N GLY A 49 -1.00 -2.98 -5.26
CA GLY A 49 -1.00 -2.94 -3.80
C GLY A 49 0.30 -2.38 -3.21
N LEU A 50 0.24 -1.93 -1.96
CA LEU A 50 1.29 -1.09 -1.36
C LEU A 50 2.69 -1.74 -1.42
N LEU A 51 2.81 -3.00 -0.99
CA LEU A 51 4.12 -3.68 -0.95
C LEU A 51 4.67 -3.94 -2.35
N MET A 52 3.84 -4.42 -3.29
CA MET A 52 4.28 -4.73 -4.64
C MET A 52 4.67 -3.46 -5.40
N GLU A 53 3.90 -2.38 -5.26
CA GLU A 53 4.25 -1.08 -5.85
C GLU A 53 5.63 -0.61 -5.38
N CYS A 54 5.92 -0.67 -4.09
CA CYS A 54 7.23 -0.30 -3.57
C CYS A 54 8.36 -1.20 -4.12
N ILE A 55 8.10 -2.48 -4.39
CA ILE A 55 9.10 -3.39 -4.96
C ILE A 55 9.35 -3.08 -6.44
N LEU A 56 8.28 -2.97 -7.23
CA LEU A 56 8.36 -2.73 -8.67
C LEU A 56 8.98 -1.36 -9.00
N ARG A 57 8.78 -0.37 -8.13
CA ARG A 57 9.38 0.98 -8.22
C ARG A 57 10.74 1.11 -7.54
N GLU A 58 11.26 0.02 -6.98
CA GLU A 58 12.55 -0.03 -6.25
C GLU A 58 12.62 0.90 -5.01
N TYR A 59 11.48 1.19 -4.38
CA TYR A 59 11.37 1.99 -3.16
C TYR A 59 11.76 1.20 -1.92
N GLU A 60 13.07 1.01 -1.70
CA GLU A 60 13.60 0.26 -0.55
C GLU A 60 13.05 0.77 0.80
N THR A 61 12.97 2.09 0.99
CA THR A 61 12.45 2.70 2.22
C THR A 61 10.96 2.39 2.41
N GLY A 62 10.16 2.46 1.34
CA GLY A 62 8.74 2.12 1.38
C GLY A 62 8.52 0.65 1.76
N VAL A 63 9.29 -0.27 1.16
CA VAL A 63 9.28 -1.69 1.54
C VAL A 63 9.62 -1.85 3.03
N ARG A 64 10.63 -1.13 3.51
CA ARG A 64 11.04 -1.18 4.92
C ARG A 64 9.91 -0.75 5.86
N VAL A 65 9.23 0.37 5.57
CA VAL A 65 8.10 0.86 6.38
C VAL A 65 6.95 -0.15 6.38
N LEU A 66 6.58 -0.68 5.21
CA LEU A 66 5.47 -1.64 5.10
C LEU A 66 5.77 -2.94 5.86
N LEU A 67 7.00 -3.46 5.73
CA LEU A 67 7.42 -4.66 6.47
C LEU A 67 7.54 -4.43 7.97
N LYS A 68 7.94 -3.23 8.42
CA LYS A 68 7.95 -2.86 9.85
C LYS A 68 6.57 -3.02 10.47
N HIS A 69 5.51 -2.64 9.73
CA HIS A 69 4.12 -2.69 10.19
C HIS A 69 3.41 -4.03 9.95
N GLY A 70 4.11 -4.98 9.32
CA GLY A 70 3.66 -6.36 9.16
C GLY A 70 2.97 -6.68 7.84
N ALA A 71 3.28 -5.95 6.76
CA ALA A 71 2.83 -6.30 5.42
C ALA A 71 3.20 -7.75 5.05
N ASP A 72 2.33 -8.43 4.32
CA ASP A 72 2.52 -9.84 3.96
C ASP A 72 3.59 -10.03 2.88
N ARG A 73 4.70 -10.66 3.29
CA ARG A 73 5.87 -10.96 2.43
C ARG A 73 5.60 -12.03 1.38
N ALA A 74 4.56 -12.83 1.56
CA ALA A 74 4.26 -13.98 0.74
C ALA A 74 3.02 -13.78 -0.14
N VAL A 75 2.41 -12.59 -0.12
CA VAL A 75 1.19 -12.34 -0.87
C VAL A 75 1.48 -12.51 -2.36
N GLY A 76 0.87 -13.53 -2.97
CA GLY A 76 1.22 -13.98 -4.33
C GLY A 76 0.05 -13.88 -5.29
N THR A 77 -1.06 -13.27 -4.88
CA THR A 77 -2.27 -13.14 -5.68
C THR A 77 -2.61 -11.66 -5.83
N TRP A 78 -2.30 -11.14 -7.00
CA TRP A 78 -2.59 -9.78 -7.42
C TRP A 78 -3.58 -9.89 -8.58
N GLY A 79 -4.54 -8.96 -8.70
CA GLY A 79 -5.84 -9.17 -9.36
C GLY A 79 -5.88 -9.82 -10.76
N ASP A 80 -4.79 -9.82 -11.52
CA ASP A 80 -4.72 -10.29 -12.92
C ASP A 80 -4.32 -11.77 -13.10
N CYS A 81 -4.22 -12.54 -12.02
CA CYS A 81 -3.81 -13.95 -12.06
C CYS A 81 -2.36 -14.19 -12.53
N ILE A 82 -1.46 -13.20 -12.49
CA ILE A 82 -0.01 -13.46 -12.52
C ILE A 82 0.43 -13.70 -11.07
N PRO A 83 0.64 -14.98 -10.65
CA PRO A 83 1.15 -15.23 -9.33
C PRO A 83 2.63 -14.86 -9.29
N GLN A 84 2.93 -13.67 -8.79
CA GLN A 84 4.29 -13.23 -8.52
C GLN A 84 4.41 -12.87 -7.05
N THR A 85 5.30 -13.53 -6.33
CA THR A 85 5.58 -13.19 -4.94
C THR A 85 6.46 -11.93 -4.84
N PRO A 86 6.41 -11.18 -3.73
CA PRO A 86 7.31 -10.07 -3.45
C PRO A 86 8.79 -10.42 -3.68
N LEU A 87 9.19 -11.63 -3.29
CA LEU A 87 10.57 -12.08 -3.45
C LEU A 87 10.97 -12.31 -4.91
N GLU A 88 10.05 -12.84 -5.73
CA GLU A 88 10.28 -13.01 -7.17
C GLU A 88 10.32 -11.66 -7.90
N ALA A 89 9.50 -10.70 -7.48
CA ALA A 89 9.53 -9.33 -8.01
C ALA A 89 10.85 -8.62 -7.65
N ALA A 90 11.40 -8.86 -6.46
CA ALA A 90 12.65 -8.27 -5.99
C ALA A 90 13.93 -8.96 -6.49
N LYS A 91 13.85 -9.94 -7.41
CA LYS A 91 14.99 -10.80 -7.79
C LYS A 91 16.25 -10.02 -8.24
N ASP A 92 16.05 -8.86 -8.86
CA ASP A 92 17.12 -8.02 -9.40
C ASP A 92 17.58 -6.93 -8.41
N ASN A 93 16.86 -6.74 -7.29
CA ASN A 93 17.19 -5.78 -6.24
C ASN A 93 17.58 -6.49 -4.95
N ILE A 94 18.90 -6.65 -4.76
CA ILE A 94 19.49 -7.38 -3.62
C ILE A 94 19.05 -6.79 -2.27
N ALA A 95 18.93 -5.47 -2.16
CA ALA A 95 18.59 -4.81 -0.91
C ALA A 95 17.14 -5.11 -0.49
N ILE A 96 16.20 -4.99 -1.44
CA ILE A 96 14.79 -5.33 -1.21
C ILE A 96 14.64 -6.84 -0.97
N ALA A 97 15.32 -7.69 -1.72
CA ALA A 97 15.29 -9.13 -1.52
C ALA A 97 15.79 -9.51 -0.11
N ALA A 98 16.84 -8.85 0.39
CA ALA A 98 17.34 -9.05 1.75
C ALA A 98 16.29 -8.66 2.81
N LEU A 99 15.61 -7.51 2.63
CA LEU A 99 14.54 -7.07 3.54
C LEU A 99 13.37 -8.06 3.59
N LEU A 100 13.00 -8.64 2.44
CA LEU A 100 11.93 -9.64 2.35
C LEU A 100 12.31 -10.98 3.00
N GLN A 101 13.59 -11.35 2.99
CA GLN A 101 14.11 -12.59 3.58
C GLN A 101 14.40 -12.48 5.08
N GLU A 102 14.52 -11.25 5.62
CA GLU A 102 14.80 -11.02 7.02
C GLU A 102 13.68 -11.56 7.92
N LYS A 103 14.02 -12.20 9.05
CA LYS A 103 13.02 -12.86 9.91
C LYS A 103 12.24 -11.90 10.82
N GLY A 104 12.72 -10.67 11.01
CA GLY A 104 12.11 -9.66 11.87
C GLY A 104 11.55 -8.47 11.07
N PRO A 105 10.72 -7.63 11.71
CA PRO A 105 10.36 -6.34 11.14
C PRO A 105 11.62 -5.47 11.04
N PRO A 106 11.92 -4.89 9.88
CA PRO A 106 13.08 -4.01 9.75
C PRO A 106 12.87 -2.70 10.53
N GLU A 107 13.96 -2.07 10.93
CA GLU A 107 13.91 -0.81 11.66
C GLU A 107 13.69 0.38 10.71
N TYR A 108 12.76 1.26 11.08
CA TYR A 108 12.56 2.55 10.41
C TYR A 108 12.27 3.63 11.44
N TRP A 109 13.02 4.73 11.33
CA TRP A 109 12.94 5.91 12.19
C TRP A 109 12.49 7.10 11.35
N ARG A 110 11.36 7.69 11.72
CA ARG A 110 10.85 8.87 11.03
C ARG A 110 11.81 10.04 11.18
N SER A 111 12.02 10.78 10.10
CA SER A 111 12.81 12.01 10.11
C SER A 111 11.96 13.23 10.49
N SER A 112 10.65 13.15 10.27
CA SER A 112 9.67 14.19 10.54
C SER A 112 8.38 13.62 11.14
N ASP A 113 7.52 14.50 11.67
CA ASP A 113 6.18 14.13 12.13
C ASP A 113 5.11 14.81 11.24
N PRO A 114 4.83 14.25 10.05
CA PRO A 114 3.94 14.88 9.08
C PRO A 114 2.49 14.83 9.56
N MET A 115 1.73 15.91 9.33
CA MET A 115 0.31 15.91 9.63
C MET A 115 -0.46 14.95 8.72
N ILE A 116 -1.52 14.35 9.25
CA ILE A 116 -2.43 13.50 8.46
C ILE A 116 -3.25 14.44 7.57
N PRO A 117 -3.15 14.31 6.23
CA PRO A 117 -3.89 15.17 5.32
C PRO A 117 -5.40 14.91 5.43
N GLU A 118 -6.21 15.93 5.14
CA GLU A 118 -7.65 15.75 4.98
C GLU A 118 -7.94 15.07 3.63
N LEU A 119 -8.97 14.21 3.60
CA LEU A 119 -9.38 13.52 2.39
C LEU A 119 -9.83 14.51 1.31
N THR A 120 -9.28 14.36 0.11
CA THR A 120 -9.71 15.08 -1.09
C THR A 120 -10.80 14.32 -1.83
N VAL A 121 -11.47 14.97 -2.79
CA VAL A 121 -12.46 14.32 -3.67
C VAL A 121 -11.84 13.17 -4.49
N HIS A 122 -10.54 13.24 -4.78
CA HIS A 122 -9.84 12.14 -5.46
C HIS A 122 -9.68 10.93 -4.54
N ASP A 123 -9.45 11.15 -3.25
CA ASP A 123 -9.29 10.11 -2.23
C ASP A 123 -10.60 9.35 -1.95
N GLU A 124 -11.75 9.99 -2.16
CA GLU A 124 -13.07 9.35 -2.05
C GLU A 124 -13.24 8.19 -3.06
N LYS A 125 -12.61 8.27 -4.24
CA LYS A 125 -12.71 7.24 -5.28
C LYS A 125 -12.04 5.94 -4.86
N VAL A 126 -10.81 6.03 -4.37
CA VAL A 126 -10.03 4.88 -3.88
C VAL A 126 -10.75 4.23 -2.69
N ASN A 127 -11.34 5.04 -1.82
CA ASN A 127 -12.13 4.52 -0.70
C ASN A 127 -13.40 3.80 -1.18
N ARG A 128 -14.12 4.39 -2.15
CA ARG A 128 -15.35 3.82 -2.72
C ARG A 128 -15.10 2.53 -3.49
N GLN A 129 -14.00 2.42 -4.23
CA GLN A 129 -13.58 1.17 -4.88
C GLN A 129 -13.41 0.05 -3.83
N GLY A 130 -12.76 0.37 -2.71
CA GLY A 130 -12.64 -0.55 -1.58
C GLY A 130 -13.98 -0.96 -0.98
N GLU A 131 -14.90 -0.02 -0.78
CA GLU A 131 -16.24 -0.31 -0.24
C GLU A 131 -17.08 -1.18 -1.18
N ILE A 132 -17.01 -0.94 -2.50
CA ILE A 132 -17.70 -1.77 -3.49
C ILE A 132 -17.11 -3.18 -3.50
N SER A 133 -15.79 -3.32 -3.41
CA SER A 133 -15.13 -4.63 -3.29
C SER A 133 -15.58 -5.38 -2.02
N GLU A 134 -15.62 -4.70 -0.87
CA GLU A 134 -16.12 -5.30 0.39
C GLU A 134 -17.58 -5.76 0.28
N GLN A 135 -18.43 -5.03 -0.44
CA GLN A 135 -19.86 -5.33 -0.57
C GLN A 135 -20.17 -6.39 -1.62
N THR A 136 -19.45 -6.40 -2.73
CA THR A 136 -19.80 -7.19 -3.92
C THR A 136 -18.82 -8.34 -4.19
N GLY A 137 -17.64 -8.32 -3.56
CA GLY A 137 -16.53 -9.22 -3.88
C GLY A 137 -15.89 -8.94 -5.24
N MET A 138 -16.31 -7.89 -5.94
CA MET A 138 -15.82 -7.50 -7.25
C MET A 138 -15.12 -6.14 -7.15
N ILE A 139 -13.97 -6.01 -7.81
CA ILE A 139 -13.20 -4.77 -7.84
C ILE A 139 -13.57 -4.04 -9.14
N PHE A 140 -14.05 -2.81 -9.02
CA PHE A 140 -14.38 -1.95 -10.15
C PHE A 140 -13.56 -0.67 -10.08
N GLN A 141 -13.04 -0.22 -11.21
CA GLN A 141 -12.55 1.15 -11.33
C GLN A 141 -13.76 2.10 -11.23
N VAL A 142 -13.67 3.12 -10.39
CA VAL A 142 -14.72 4.13 -10.25
C VAL A 142 -14.36 5.32 -11.14
N ASP A 143 -15.14 5.55 -12.20
CA ASP A 143 -14.95 6.67 -13.13
C ASP A 143 -15.06 8.04 -12.42
N ASP A 144 -14.43 9.05 -13.02
CA ASP A 144 -14.54 10.44 -12.59
C ASP A 144 -16.00 10.90 -12.66
N VAL A 145 -16.52 11.42 -11.53
CA VAL A 145 -17.79 12.15 -11.53
C VAL A 145 -17.46 13.55 -12.06
N GLU A 146 -17.95 13.88 -13.27
CA GLU A 146 -17.89 15.24 -13.85
C GLU A 146 -18.56 16.29 -12.93
#